data_AF-A0A1H6DZV1-F1
#
_entry.id   AF-A0A1H6DZV1-F1
#
_cell.length_a   1.000
_cell.length_b   1.000
_cell.length_c   1.000
_cell.angle_alpha   90.00
_cell.angle_beta   90.00
_cell.angle_gamma   90.00
#
_symmetry.space_group_name_H-M   'P 1'
#
loop_
_entity.id
_entity.type
_entity.pdbx_description
1 polymer ?
#
loop_
_entity_poly.entity_id
_entity_poly.type
_entity_poly.pdbx_seq_one_letter_code
_entity_poly.pdbx_strand_id
1 'polypeptide(L)'
;MTDYRASFDAAIAFSNGGDLSVHGFRVDLPGPAAGESEIAALFVASLGLLMTDTVELTNVRIFAEPHKGTRGGPSDSASGRGSAGPGRALVSGRLVELGRLSGDGGTCLEAPGGDLAAVPLGRTVDVPAVVVRVAGTARPVGVGSLAAFDVRDHAVLLHTGGSGGHGLTVEAAGWLVEQGVALVGTDAGSLDDGAHADGGDGGARADGLDGGARVGGGARVGPLAREVLLGAGVPVVERLAGLESLPPTGALFTAAPPRLEGVGHVPIRAYARIPG
;
A
#
# COMPACT_ATOMS: atom_id res chain seq x y z
N MET A 1 13.81 3.73 28.31
CA MET A 1 12.44 4.02 28.81
C MET A 1 11.88 2.67 29.23
N THR A 2 11.16 2.62 30.35
CA THR A 2 10.60 1.34 30.83
C THR A 2 9.35 1.06 30.00
N ASP A 3 9.45 0.11 29.07
CA ASP A 3 8.31 -0.30 28.25
C ASP A 3 7.45 -1.28 29.06
N TYR A 4 6.12 -1.11 29.00
CA TYR A 4 5.17 -1.94 29.73
C TYR A 4 4.47 -2.89 28.77
N ARG A 5 4.16 -4.09 29.25
CA ARG A 5 3.44 -5.11 28.50
C ARG A 5 2.30 -5.69 29.32
N ALA A 6 1.20 -5.99 28.65
CA ALA A 6 0.15 -6.84 29.20
C ALA A 6 0.29 -8.25 28.63
N SER A 7 0.13 -9.26 29.49
CA SER A 7 -0.15 -10.65 29.11
C SER A 7 -1.57 -11.01 29.54
N PHE A 8 -2.34 -11.64 28.68
CA PHE A 8 -3.74 -11.98 28.95
C PHE A 8 -4.21 -13.15 28.09
N ASP A 9 -5.34 -13.73 28.48
CA ASP A 9 -6.14 -14.60 27.62
C ASP A 9 -7.31 -13.78 27.08
N ALA A 10 -7.77 -14.07 25.87
CA ALA A 10 -8.92 -13.38 25.30
C ALA A 10 -9.81 -14.31 24.49
N ALA A 11 -11.11 -14.02 24.51
CA ALA A 11 -12.11 -14.59 23.62
C ALA A 11 -12.78 -13.45 22.84
N ILE A 12 -12.87 -13.62 21.53
CA ILE A 12 -13.47 -12.66 20.60
C ILE A 12 -14.63 -13.34 19.89
N ALA A 13 -15.79 -12.69 19.83
CA ALA A 13 -16.85 -13.04 18.89
C ALA A 13 -16.87 -12.03 17.73
N PHE A 14 -17.03 -12.54 16.50
CA PHE A 14 -17.16 -11.70 15.32
C PHE A 14 -18.61 -11.50 14.91
N SER A 15 -18.96 -10.28 14.46
CA SER A 15 -20.31 -9.93 14.05
C SER A 15 -20.76 -10.66 12.77
N ASN A 16 -19.82 -11.22 12.01
CA ASN A 16 -20.08 -12.06 10.83
C ASN A 16 -20.12 -13.57 11.17
N GLY A 17 -20.04 -13.93 12.46
CA GLY A 17 -20.04 -15.29 12.95
C GLY A 17 -18.63 -15.88 13.12
N GLY A 18 -18.50 -16.80 14.06
CA GLY A 18 -17.22 -17.38 14.47
C GLY A 18 -16.60 -16.69 15.67
N ASP A 19 -15.56 -17.31 16.22
CA ASP A 19 -14.84 -16.81 17.39
C ASP A 19 -13.31 -17.00 17.25
N LEU A 20 -12.56 -16.26 18.05
CA LEU A 20 -11.13 -16.40 18.22
C LEU A 20 -10.79 -16.43 19.70
N SER A 21 -10.07 -17.46 20.13
CA SER A 21 -9.52 -17.56 21.49
C SER A 21 -8.00 -17.54 21.46
N VAL A 22 -7.40 -16.83 22.41
CA VAL A 22 -5.94 -16.75 22.60
C VAL A 22 -5.58 -16.93 24.07
N HIS A 23 -4.41 -17.53 24.30
CA HIS A 23 -3.88 -17.77 25.64
C HIS A 23 -2.48 -17.18 25.78
N GLY A 24 -2.23 -16.45 26.86
CA GLY A 24 -0.96 -15.82 27.16
C GLY A 24 -0.48 -14.82 26.11
N PHE A 25 -1.42 -14.19 25.38
CA PHE A 25 -1.10 -13.21 24.34
C PHE A 25 -0.51 -11.96 24.97
N ARG A 26 0.42 -11.31 24.27
CA ARG A 26 1.13 -10.12 24.78
C ARG A 26 0.98 -8.92 23.88
N VAL A 27 0.64 -7.77 24.47
CA VAL A 27 0.56 -6.48 23.77
C VAL A 27 1.31 -5.41 24.58
N ASP A 28 1.91 -4.46 23.87
CA ASP A 28 2.64 -3.37 24.52
C ASP A 28 1.65 -2.32 25.04
N LEU A 29 2.02 -1.63 26.11
CA LEU A 29 1.19 -0.66 26.84
C LEU A 29 1.88 0.70 26.95
N PRO A 30 1.11 1.82 27.05
CA PRO A 30 1.67 3.18 27.04
C PRO A 30 2.33 3.47 28.38
N GLY A 31 1.91 2.72 29.39
CA GLY A 31 2.22 2.87 30.78
C GLY A 31 1.50 1.80 31.61
N PRO A 32 1.76 1.75 32.91
CA PRO A 32 1.29 0.69 33.80
C PRO A 32 -0.20 0.77 34.15
N ALA A 33 -0.86 1.89 33.83
CA ALA A 33 -2.25 2.17 34.22
C ALA A 33 -3.28 1.83 33.13
N ALA A 34 -2.88 1.11 32.08
CA ALA A 34 -3.79 0.74 30.98
C ALA A 34 -4.93 -0.15 31.49
N GLY A 35 -6.16 0.26 31.18
CA GLY A 35 -7.37 -0.49 31.54
C GLY A 35 -7.67 -1.62 30.55
N GLU A 36 -8.55 -2.55 30.91
CA GLU A 36 -8.88 -3.71 30.06
C GLU A 36 -9.43 -3.33 28.69
N SER A 37 -10.25 -2.27 28.59
CA SER A 37 -10.78 -1.80 27.30
C SER A 37 -9.67 -1.28 26.37
N GLU A 38 -8.63 -0.66 26.93
CA GLU A 38 -7.47 -0.20 26.17
C GLU A 38 -6.62 -1.38 25.69
N ILE A 39 -6.41 -2.37 26.56
CA ILE A 39 -5.70 -3.63 26.23
C ILE A 39 -6.44 -4.38 25.12
N ALA A 40 -7.78 -4.44 25.18
CA ALA A 40 -8.62 -5.08 24.17
C ALA A 40 -8.51 -4.38 22.80
N ALA A 41 -8.54 -3.04 22.79
CA ALA A 41 -8.36 -2.26 21.56
C ALA A 41 -6.99 -2.50 20.92
N LEU A 42 -5.93 -2.47 21.74
CA LEU A 42 -4.56 -2.75 21.28
C LEU A 42 -4.39 -4.17 20.77
N PHE A 43 -5.04 -5.14 21.41
CA PHE A 43 -5.07 -6.53 20.97
C PHE A 43 -5.68 -6.68 19.57
N VAL A 44 -6.90 -6.16 19.37
CA VAL A 44 -7.60 -6.17 18.08
C VAL A 44 -6.77 -5.49 16.99
N ALA A 45 -6.19 -4.32 17.31
CA ALA A 45 -5.33 -3.58 16.40
C ALA A 45 -4.06 -4.36 16.03
N SER A 46 -3.41 -5.02 17.01
CA SER A 46 -2.16 -5.76 16.81
C SER A 46 -2.31 -6.96 15.85
N LEU A 47 -3.49 -7.59 15.87
CA LEU A 47 -3.82 -8.71 14.98
C LEU A 47 -4.52 -8.27 13.69
N GLY A 48 -4.85 -6.97 13.55
CA GLY A 48 -5.55 -6.45 12.38
C GLY A 48 -6.94 -7.06 12.20
N LEU A 49 -7.64 -7.37 13.31
CA LEU A 49 -8.94 -8.03 13.26
C LEU A 49 -10.03 -7.02 12.87
N LEU A 50 -10.95 -7.46 12.01
CA LEU A 50 -12.11 -6.70 11.57
C LEU A 50 -13.39 -7.38 12.04
N MET A 51 -14.48 -6.62 12.13
CA MET A 51 -15.81 -7.13 12.50
C MET A 51 -15.87 -7.77 13.90
N THR A 52 -15.01 -7.32 14.81
CA THR A 52 -15.04 -7.72 16.22
C THR A 52 -16.28 -7.14 16.90
N ASP A 53 -17.12 -7.99 17.47
CA ASP A 53 -18.34 -7.60 18.19
C ASP A 53 -18.07 -7.48 19.69
N THR A 54 -17.54 -8.54 20.30
CA THR A 54 -17.16 -8.58 21.71
C THR A 54 -15.72 -9.05 21.90
N VAL A 55 -15.05 -8.48 22.91
CA VAL A 55 -13.72 -8.91 23.38
C VAL A 55 -13.80 -9.08 24.88
N GLU A 56 -13.63 -10.30 25.35
CA GLU A 56 -13.54 -10.62 26.77
C GLU A 56 -12.08 -10.94 27.11
N LEU A 57 -11.50 -10.15 28.02
CA LEU A 57 -10.16 -10.39 28.53
C LEU A 57 -10.24 -11.12 29.86
N THR A 58 -9.35 -12.10 30.05
CA THR A 58 -9.16 -12.77 31.33
C THR A 58 -7.68 -12.91 31.64
N ASN A 59 -7.34 -13.15 32.91
CA ASN A 59 -5.96 -13.34 33.37
C ASN A 59 -4.99 -12.20 32.99
N VAL A 60 -5.48 -10.96 32.93
CA VAL A 60 -4.67 -9.78 32.57
C VAL A 60 -3.60 -9.52 33.62
N ARG A 61 -2.33 -9.43 33.16
CA ARG A 61 -1.17 -9.09 33.99
C ARG A 61 -0.30 -8.07 33.27
N ILE A 62 -0.03 -6.95 33.94
CA ILE A 62 0.84 -5.89 33.43
C ILE A 62 2.20 -5.98 34.12
N PHE A 63 3.28 -5.95 33.35
CA PHE A 63 4.65 -5.97 33.86
C PHE A 63 5.58 -5.11 33.01
N ALA A 64 6.69 -4.68 33.61
CA ALA A 64 7.74 -3.91 32.96
C ALA A 64 8.81 -4.84 32.37
N GLU A 65 9.01 -4.81 31.06
CA GLU A 65 10.01 -5.63 30.35
C GLU A 65 10.60 -4.80 29.18
N PRO A 66 11.90 -4.84 28.88
CA PRO A 66 12.43 -4.21 27.67
C PRO A 66 12.18 -5.09 26.44
N HIS A 67 11.41 -4.60 25.45
CA HIS A 67 11.07 -5.33 24.22
C HIS A 67 11.06 -4.44 22.96
N LYS A 68 11.31 -5.05 21.79
CA LYS A 68 11.08 -4.39 20.49
C LYS A 68 9.57 -4.32 20.26
N GLY A 69 9.04 -3.11 20.14
CA GLY A 69 7.62 -2.75 20.05
C GLY A 69 6.71 -3.74 19.31
N THR A 70 5.49 -3.97 19.81
CA THR A 70 4.39 -4.60 19.06
C THR A 70 3.69 -3.57 18.17
N ARG A 71 3.39 -3.98 16.93
CA ARG A 71 2.73 -3.17 15.91
C ARG A 71 1.34 -2.74 16.41
N GLY A 72 1.06 -1.43 16.40
CA GLY A 72 -0.20 -0.86 16.90
C GLY A 72 -0.25 -0.68 18.43
N GLY A 73 0.87 -0.90 19.12
CA GLY A 73 1.02 -0.63 20.54
C GLY A 73 1.09 0.87 20.83
N PRO A 74 0.78 1.30 22.03
CA PRO A 74 0.75 2.71 22.44
C PRO A 74 2.14 3.34 22.65
N SER A 75 3.22 2.55 22.52
CA SER A 75 4.56 3.08 22.24
C SER A 75 4.63 3.80 20.88
N ASP A 76 3.65 3.58 20.00
CA ASP A 76 3.43 4.27 18.72
C ASP A 76 2.72 5.64 18.90
N SER A 77 2.22 5.94 20.12
CA SER A 77 1.31 7.07 20.39
C SER A 77 1.86 8.11 21.37
N ALA A 78 3.18 8.28 21.50
CA ALA A 78 3.75 9.26 22.44
C ALA A 78 4.95 10.06 21.89
N SER A 79 4.68 11.09 21.09
CA SER A 79 5.54 12.29 21.04
C SER A 79 4.80 13.57 20.65
N GLY A 80 3.58 13.74 21.15
CA GLY A 80 2.81 14.98 21.01
C GLY A 80 2.56 15.68 22.34
N ARG A 81 3.58 16.38 22.88
CA ARG A 81 3.52 17.64 23.67
C ARG A 81 4.78 17.81 24.54
N GLY A 82 5.57 18.86 24.28
CA GLY A 82 6.46 19.49 25.27
C GLY A 82 7.90 19.79 24.85
N SER A 83 8.11 20.99 24.30
CA SER A 83 9.31 21.85 24.44
C SER A 83 10.73 21.30 24.16
N ALA A 84 11.23 21.53 22.94
CA ALA A 84 12.64 21.85 22.68
C ALA A 84 12.77 22.66 21.38
N GLY A 85 13.71 23.61 21.31
CA GLY A 85 13.93 24.57 20.21
C GLY A 85 14.30 23.93 18.85
N PRO A 86 14.57 24.74 17.80
CA PRO A 86 14.51 24.32 16.41
C PRO A 86 15.73 23.47 16.01
N GLY A 87 15.70 22.19 16.38
CA GLY A 87 16.53 21.14 15.82
C GLY A 87 15.63 20.21 15.02
N ARG A 88 15.95 19.99 13.74
CA ARG A 88 15.18 19.13 12.82
C ARG A 88 14.87 17.79 13.48
N ALA A 89 13.60 17.56 13.83
CA ALA A 89 13.12 16.22 14.13
C ALA A 89 13.21 15.42 12.83
N LEU A 90 14.28 14.64 12.66
CA LEU A 90 14.26 13.58 11.66
C LEU A 90 13.14 12.65 12.07
N VAL A 91 12.09 12.59 11.26
CA VAL A 91 11.03 11.59 11.41
C VAL A 91 11.71 10.23 11.33
N SER A 92 11.80 9.54 12.47
CA SER A 92 12.41 8.22 12.59
C SER A 92 11.67 7.24 11.67
N GLY A 93 12.39 6.49 10.85
CA GLY A 93 11.80 5.53 9.94
C GLY A 93 12.80 4.90 8.99
N ARG A 94 12.56 3.65 8.60
CA ARG A 94 13.39 2.92 7.64
C ARG A 94 13.04 3.34 6.22
N LEU A 95 14.03 3.70 5.42
CA LEU A 95 13.85 3.91 3.98
C LEU A 95 13.94 2.59 3.22
N VAL A 96 13.07 2.43 2.23
CA VAL A 96 13.01 1.32 1.29
C VAL A 96 13.12 1.89 -0.11
N GLU A 97 14.15 1.47 -0.85
CA GLU A 97 14.32 1.82 -2.26
C GLU A 97 13.28 1.03 -3.09
N LEU A 98 12.54 1.74 -3.93
CA LEU A 98 11.52 1.16 -4.81
C LEU A 98 11.83 1.37 -6.29
N GLY A 99 12.97 1.97 -6.61
CA GLY A 99 13.44 2.21 -7.96
C GLY A 99 14.05 0.96 -8.61
N ARG A 100 13.64 0.66 -9.85
CA ARG A 100 14.34 -0.25 -10.76
C ARG A 100 15.47 0.48 -11.47
N LEU A 101 16.59 -0.19 -11.68
CA LEU A 101 17.73 0.38 -12.42
C LEU A 101 17.38 0.62 -13.90
N SER A 102 17.96 1.67 -14.48
CA SER A 102 17.66 2.14 -15.84
C SER A 102 18.01 1.15 -16.96
N GLY A 103 18.82 0.12 -16.69
CA GLY A 103 19.14 -0.94 -17.66
C GLY A 103 17.92 -1.73 -18.13
N ASP A 104 16.88 -1.84 -17.29
CA ASP A 104 15.61 -2.49 -17.62
C ASP A 104 14.48 -1.47 -17.85
N GLY A 105 14.86 -0.25 -18.24
CA GLY A 105 13.95 0.88 -18.49
C GLY A 105 13.57 1.71 -17.26
N GLY A 106 13.96 1.27 -16.06
CA GLY A 106 13.87 1.99 -14.79
C GLY A 106 12.44 2.29 -14.29
N THR A 107 12.30 2.68 -13.03
CA THR A 107 11.03 3.22 -12.50
C THR A 107 10.79 4.60 -13.08
N CYS A 108 9.57 4.86 -13.53
CA CYS A 108 9.18 6.11 -14.16
C CYS A 108 7.88 6.65 -13.59
N LEU A 109 7.71 7.97 -13.68
CA LEU A 109 6.46 8.65 -13.40
C LEU A 109 5.91 9.25 -14.70
N GLU A 110 4.61 9.10 -14.89
CA GLU A 110 3.84 9.75 -15.94
C GLU A 110 2.94 10.84 -15.33
N ALA A 111 3.05 12.04 -15.87
CA ALA A 111 2.35 13.23 -15.41
C ALA A 111 0.98 13.38 -16.09
N PRO A 112 -0.07 13.71 -15.33
CA PRO A 112 -1.35 14.12 -15.89
C PRO A 112 -1.19 15.30 -16.85
N GLY A 113 -1.92 15.28 -17.97
CA GLY A 113 -1.85 16.33 -18.98
C GLY A 113 -0.49 16.46 -19.70
N GLY A 114 0.47 15.56 -19.44
CA GLY A 114 1.77 15.56 -20.08
C GLY A 114 2.75 16.61 -19.56
N ASP A 115 2.53 17.17 -18.37
CA ASP A 115 3.41 18.21 -17.79
C ASP A 115 3.78 17.91 -16.33
N LEU A 116 5.02 17.47 -16.11
CA LEU A 116 5.56 17.19 -14.78
C LEU A 116 5.61 18.43 -13.87
N ALA A 117 5.76 19.63 -14.43
CA ALA A 117 5.78 20.86 -13.65
C ALA A 117 4.42 21.18 -13.00
N ALA A 118 3.34 20.61 -13.53
CA ALA A 118 1.97 20.77 -13.01
C ALA A 118 1.62 19.76 -11.91
N VAL A 119 2.45 18.76 -11.65
CA VAL A 119 2.18 17.73 -10.63
C VAL A 119 2.41 18.31 -9.22
N PRO A 120 1.38 18.38 -8.36
CA PRO A 120 1.53 18.91 -7.02
C PRO A 120 2.32 17.94 -6.13
N LEU A 121 3.32 18.45 -5.40
CA LEU A 121 4.14 17.61 -4.51
C LEU A 121 3.34 16.86 -3.44
N GLY A 122 2.19 17.40 -3.01
CA GLY A 122 1.29 16.72 -2.08
C GLY A 122 0.71 15.40 -2.60
N ARG A 123 0.84 15.10 -3.90
CA ARG A 123 0.47 13.81 -4.51
C ARG A 123 1.64 12.88 -4.73
N THR A 124 2.88 13.32 -4.53
CA THR A 124 4.08 12.55 -4.89
C THR A 124 5.15 12.52 -3.81
N VAL A 125 5.01 13.24 -2.70
CA VAL A 125 6.00 13.32 -1.62
C VAL A 125 5.36 12.98 -0.30
N ASP A 126 5.95 12.02 0.41
CA ASP A 126 5.50 11.54 1.72
C ASP A 126 3.99 11.23 1.78
N VAL A 127 3.45 10.65 0.69
CA VAL A 127 2.04 10.30 0.58
C VAL A 127 1.77 8.98 1.32
N PRO A 128 0.73 8.88 2.16
CA PRO A 128 0.34 7.61 2.76
C PRO A 128 0.16 6.52 1.71
N ALA A 129 0.79 5.36 1.91
CA ALA A 129 0.79 4.27 0.93
C ALA A 129 -0.12 3.12 1.36
N VAL A 130 -0.89 2.62 0.40
CA VAL A 130 -1.60 1.33 0.48
C VAL A 130 -0.96 0.38 -0.52
N VAL A 131 -0.48 -0.77 -0.05
CA VAL A 131 0.12 -1.81 -0.89
C VAL A 131 -0.87 -2.93 -1.11
N VAL A 132 -1.38 -3.03 -2.35
CA VAL A 132 -2.38 -4.02 -2.74
C VAL A 132 -1.65 -5.25 -3.32
N ARG A 133 -1.68 -6.35 -2.57
CA ARG A 133 -1.01 -7.61 -2.92
C ARG A 133 -1.91 -8.48 -3.79
N VAL A 134 -1.57 -8.59 -5.07
CA VAL A 134 -2.28 -9.41 -6.07
C VAL A 134 -1.35 -10.33 -6.84
N ALA A 135 -0.09 -10.42 -6.42
CA ALA A 135 0.90 -11.33 -6.99
C ALA A 135 0.42 -12.78 -6.98
N GLY A 136 0.57 -13.47 -8.11
CA GLY A 136 0.11 -14.85 -8.31
C GLY A 136 -1.38 -14.99 -8.63
N THR A 137 -2.13 -13.89 -8.71
CA THR A 137 -3.50 -13.93 -9.26
C THR A 137 -3.46 -14.02 -10.79
N ALA A 138 -4.41 -14.74 -11.37
CA ALA A 138 -4.53 -14.92 -12.83
C ALA A 138 -5.51 -13.93 -13.49
N ARG A 139 -5.92 -12.87 -12.77
CA ARG A 139 -6.94 -11.91 -13.21
C ARG A 139 -6.46 -10.45 -13.08
N PRO A 140 -6.96 -9.54 -13.95
CA PRO A 140 -6.80 -8.10 -13.78
C PRO A 140 -7.21 -7.59 -12.42
N VAL A 141 -6.56 -6.51 -11.98
CA VAL A 141 -6.87 -5.83 -10.72
C VAL A 141 -8.18 -5.06 -10.90
N GLY A 142 -9.25 -5.62 -10.34
CA GLY A 142 -10.59 -5.02 -10.34
C GLY A 142 -10.91 -4.30 -9.02
N VAL A 143 -12.09 -3.66 -8.98
CA VAL A 143 -12.60 -2.93 -7.79
C VAL A 143 -12.61 -3.81 -6.54
N GLY A 144 -12.99 -5.08 -6.67
CA GLY A 144 -13.04 -6.01 -5.53
C GLY A 144 -11.70 -6.22 -4.81
N SER A 145 -10.57 -6.02 -5.50
CA SER A 145 -9.23 -6.08 -4.88
C SER A 145 -8.84 -4.79 -4.16
N LEU A 146 -9.54 -3.69 -4.41
CA LEU A 146 -9.23 -2.34 -3.91
C LEU A 146 -10.21 -1.88 -2.83
N ALA A 147 -11.47 -2.31 -2.90
CA ALA A 147 -12.57 -1.81 -2.07
C ALA A 147 -12.40 -2.06 -0.57
N ALA A 148 -11.48 -2.93 -0.15
CA ALA A 148 -11.16 -3.19 1.24
C ALA A 148 -10.24 -2.14 1.89
N PHE A 149 -9.67 -1.22 1.11
CA PHE A 149 -8.69 -0.24 1.58
C PHE A 149 -9.27 1.18 1.57
N ASP A 150 -8.82 2.01 2.52
CA ASP A 150 -9.00 3.46 2.42
C ASP A 150 -7.94 4.02 1.46
N VAL A 151 -8.40 4.46 0.29
CA VAL A 151 -7.52 4.91 -0.81
C VAL A 151 -7.52 6.42 -0.99
N ARG A 152 -8.37 7.15 -0.26
CA ARG A 152 -8.48 8.61 -0.39
C ARG A 152 -7.18 9.26 0.05
N ASP A 153 -6.63 10.14 -0.77
CA ASP A 153 -5.35 10.82 -0.53
C ASP A 153 -4.14 9.88 -0.35
N HIS A 154 -4.30 8.59 -0.70
CA HIS A 154 -3.22 7.60 -0.62
C HIS A 154 -2.56 7.36 -1.99
N ALA A 155 -1.31 6.93 -1.94
CA ALA A 155 -0.63 6.26 -3.04
C ALA A 155 -1.02 4.77 -3.03
N VAL A 156 -1.76 4.32 -4.04
CA VAL A 156 -2.14 2.90 -4.18
C VAL A 156 -1.06 2.19 -5.01
N LEU A 157 -0.31 1.30 -4.37
CA LEU A 157 0.81 0.57 -4.97
C LEU A 157 0.41 -0.88 -5.23
N LEU A 158 0.27 -1.25 -6.50
CA LEU A 158 -0.10 -2.58 -6.95
C LEU A 158 1.14 -3.48 -6.99
N HIS A 159 1.14 -4.52 -6.17
CA HIS A 159 2.17 -5.56 -6.19
C HIS A 159 1.62 -6.80 -6.90
N THR A 160 1.96 -6.89 -8.18
CA THR A 160 1.46 -7.89 -9.15
C THR A 160 2.44 -9.03 -9.38
N GLY A 161 3.69 -8.93 -8.89
CA GLY A 161 4.75 -9.92 -9.10
C GLY A 161 5.66 -9.59 -10.30
N GLY A 162 5.60 -8.36 -10.81
CA GLY A 162 6.48 -7.82 -11.84
C GLY A 162 6.26 -8.41 -13.24
N SER A 163 6.80 -9.61 -13.51
CA SER A 163 6.74 -10.27 -14.82
C SER A 163 5.56 -11.24 -14.90
N GLY A 164 4.52 -10.86 -15.64
CA GLY A 164 3.29 -11.65 -15.79
C GLY A 164 2.15 -11.22 -14.86
N GLY A 165 2.34 -10.13 -14.12
CA GLY A 165 1.28 -9.49 -13.36
C GLY A 165 0.19 -8.91 -14.29
N HIS A 166 -1.02 -8.78 -13.75
CA HIS A 166 -2.14 -8.23 -14.49
C HIS A 166 -2.37 -6.76 -14.15
N GLY A 167 -2.81 -6.02 -15.16
CA GLY A 167 -3.04 -4.59 -15.13
C GLY A 167 -4.32 -4.24 -14.41
N LEU A 168 -4.46 -2.95 -14.17
CA LEU A 168 -5.63 -2.34 -13.58
C LEU A 168 -6.77 -2.31 -14.60
N THR A 169 -7.99 -2.70 -14.21
CA THR A 169 -9.15 -2.55 -15.10
C THR A 169 -9.56 -1.08 -15.20
N VAL A 170 -10.21 -0.71 -16.30
CA VAL A 170 -10.77 0.64 -16.51
C VAL A 170 -11.78 1.00 -15.41
N GLU A 171 -12.62 0.04 -15.02
CA GLU A 171 -13.59 0.20 -13.93
C GLU A 171 -12.88 0.50 -12.60
N ALA A 172 -11.81 -0.23 -12.29
CA ALA A 172 -11.03 -0.01 -11.08
C ALA A 172 -10.32 1.35 -11.08
N ALA A 173 -9.82 1.79 -12.24
CA ALA A 173 -9.26 3.13 -12.39
C ALA A 173 -10.31 4.22 -12.13
N GLY A 174 -11.52 4.08 -12.70
CA GLY A 174 -12.63 5.00 -12.45
C GLY A 174 -13.01 5.06 -10.96
N TRP A 175 -13.11 3.90 -10.32
CA TRP A 175 -13.39 3.83 -8.89
C TRP A 175 -12.32 4.53 -8.03
N LEU A 176 -11.03 4.34 -8.34
CA LEU A 176 -9.93 5.02 -7.63
C LEU A 176 -10.01 6.55 -7.76
N VAL A 177 -10.37 7.04 -8.95
CA VAL A 177 -10.61 8.48 -9.17
C VAL A 177 -11.76 8.97 -8.30
N GLU A 178 -12.89 8.27 -8.28
CA GLU A 178 -14.06 8.63 -7.47
C GLU A 178 -13.75 8.64 -5.97
N GLN A 179 -12.89 7.74 -5.49
CA GLN A 179 -12.46 7.71 -4.09
C GLN A 179 -11.44 8.81 -3.74
N GLY A 180 -10.84 9.46 -4.74
CA GLY A 180 -9.87 10.54 -4.53
C GLY A 180 -8.46 10.03 -4.25
N VAL A 181 -8.01 9.00 -4.99
CA VAL A 181 -6.62 8.53 -4.90
C VAL A 181 -5.62 9.66 -5.24
N ALA A 182 -4.48 9.70 -4.54
CA ALA A 182 -3.45 10.71 -4.80
C ALA A 182 -2.55 10.31 -5.97
N LEU A 183 -2.18 9.04 -6.06
CA LEU A 183 -1.27 8.47 -7.05
C LEU A 183 -1.49 6.96 -7.18
N VAL A 184 -1.26 6.39 -8.36
CA VAL A 184 -1.29 4.94 -8.57
C VAL A 184 0.09 4.46 -9.02
N GLY A 185 0.61 3.43 -8.34
CA GLY A 185 1.88 2.80 -8.64
C GLY A 185 1.72 1.32 -8.98
N THR A 186 2.57 0.76 -9.84
CA THR A 186 2.63 -0.68 -10.12
C THR A 186 4.07 -1.18 -10.24
N ASP A 187 4.31 -2.43 -9.85
CA ASP A 187 5.56 -3.15 -10.14
C ASP A 187 5.62 -3.76 -11.54
N ALA A 188 4.51 -3.76 -12.28
CA ALA A 188 4.42 -4.25 -13.65
C ALA A 188 5.15 -3.34 -14.65
N GLY A 189 5.35 -3.88 -15.86
CA GLY A 189 5.93 -3.15 -17.00
C GLY A 189 5.08 -1.96 -17.43
N SER A 190 3.76 -2.15 -17.45
CA SER A 190 2.73 -1.15 -17.71
C SER A 190 1.52 -1.39 -16.80
N LEU A 191 0.85 -0.32 -16.40
CA LEU A 191 -0.40 -0.38 -15.61
C LEU A 191 -1.52 -1.11 -16.36
N ASP A 192 -1.49 -1.12 -17.69
CA ASP A 192 -2.53 -1.70 -18.53
C ASP A 192 -2.23 -3.16 -18.97
N ASP A 193 -1.11 -3.75 -18.53
CA ASP A 193 -0.64 -5.06 -19.01
C ASP A 193 -1.66 -6.18 -18.71
N GLY A 194 -2.25 -6.79 -19.75
CA GLY A 194 -3.20 -7.88 -19.54
C GLY A 194 -4.53 -7.46 -18.90
N ALA A 195 -4.86 -6.15 -18.87
CA ALA A 195 -6.14 -5.63 -18.38
C ALA A 195 -7.34 -5.93 -19.29
N HIS A 196 -7.13 -6.60 -20.43
CA HIS A 196 -8.19 -7.02 -21.35
C HIS A 196 -9.01 -8.18 -20.75
N ALA A 197 -10.04 -7.82 -19.99
CA ALA A 197 -11.19 -8.67 -19.79
C ALA A 197 -12.24 -8.28 -20.83
N ASP A 198 -12.27 -8.99 -21.95
CA ASP A 198 -13.56 -9.25 -22.61
C ASP A 198 -13.58 -10.69 -23.14
N GLY A 199 -14.65 -11.40 -22.82
CA GLY A 199 -14.85 -12.79 -23.19
C GLY A 199 -15.24 -12.89 -24.67
N GLY A 200 -14.51 -13.71 -25.43
CA GLY A 200 -14.85 -14.07 -26.80
C GLY A 200 -14.13 -15.36 -27.20
N ASP A 201 -14.90 -16.45 -27.16
CA ASP A 201 -14.72 -17.79 -27.75
C ASP A 201 -13.42 -18.11 -28.55
N GLY A 202 -12.82 -19.26 -28.19
CA GLY A 202 -12.25 -20.16 -29.20
C GLY A 202 -10.79 -19.96 -29.61
N GLY A 203 -9.92 -20.84 -29.11
CA GLY A 203 -8.85 -21.43 -29.93
C GLY A 203 -7.51 -20.71 -29.95
N ALA A 204 -6.54 -21.22 -29.18
CA ALA A 204 -5.49 -22.07 -29.73
C ALA A 204 -4.41 -22.28 -28.66
N ARG A 205 -4.19 -23.55 -28.28
CA ARG A 205 -2.90 -23.97 -27.76
C ARG A 205 -1.87 -23.71 -28.87
N ALA A 206 -0.95 -22.80 -28.65
CA ALA A 206 0.31 -22.77 -29.37
C ALA A 206 1.37 -23.35 -28.44
N ASP A 207 1.63 -24.64 -28.62
CA ASP A 207 2.91 -25.25 -28.29
C ASP A 207 3.99 -24.51 -29.09
N GLY A 208 5.14 -24.21 -28.46
CA GLY A 208 6.35 -23.83 -29.19
C GLY A 208 7.05 -22.57 -28.70
N LEU A 209 8.21 -22.80 -28.12
CA LEU A 209 9.31 -21.89 -27.86
C LEU A 209 9.66 -21.04 -29.11
N ASP A 210 9.70 -19.71 -28.98
CA ASP A 210 10.87 -18.90 -29.35
C ASP A 210 10.67 -17.42 -28.99
N GLY A 211 11.75 -16.80 -28.51
CA GLY A 211 11.79 -15.40 -28.09
C GLY A 211 11.63 -14.44 -29.27
N GLY A 212 10.62 -13.59 -29.20
CA GLY A 212 10.40 -12.48 -30.13
C GLY A 212 9.38 -11.52 -29.54
N ALA A 213 9.74 -10.25 -29.41
CA ALA A 213 8.90 -9.19 -28.86
C ALA A 213 7.53 -9.18 -29.55
N ARG A 214 6.45 -9.35 -28.78
CA ARG A 214 5.09 -9.20 -29.27
C ARG A 214 4.79 -7.72 -29.48
N VAL A 215 4.93 -7.25 -30.72
CA VAL A 215 4.28 -6.00 -31.16
C VAL A 215 2.85 -6.36 -31.55
N GLY A 216 1.93 -6.33 -30.57
CA GLY A 216 0.51 -6.56 -30.78
C GLY A 216 -0.18 -5.30 -31.32
N GLY A 217 -0.17 -5.13 -32.64
CA GLY A 217 -0.85 -4.05 -33.37
C GLY A 217 -2.28 -4.40 -33.81
N GLY A 218 -3.15 -4.75 -32.87
CA GLY A 218 -4.60 -4.77 -33.09
C GLY A 218 -5.20 -3.43 -32.65
N ALA A 219 -6.08 -2.83 -33.45
CA ALA A 219 -6.74 -1.57 -33.10
C ALA A 219 -7.49 -1.75 -31.76
N ARG A 220 -7.01 -1.06 -30.72
CA ARG A 220 -7.61 -1.12 -29.38
C ARG A 220 -8.98 -0.47 -29.41
N VAL A 221 -9.99 -1.17 -28.88
CA VAL A 221 -11.36 -0.68 -28.73
C VAL A 221 -11.60 -0.48 -27.23
N GLY A 222 -11.51 0.76 -26.77
CA GLY A 222 -11.79 1.16 -25.38
C GLY A 222 -10.66 1.95 -24.71
N PRO A 223 -10.98 2.78 -23.69
CA PRO A 223 -9.99 3.56 -22.97
C PRO A 223 -9.07 2.66 -22.13
N LEU A 224 -7.84 3.10 -21.90
CA LEU A 224 -6.90 2.43 -21.00
C LEU A 224 -7.09 2.92 -19.55
N ALA A 225 -6.78 2.09 -18.56
CA ALA A 225 -6.87 2.47 -17.15
C ALA A 225 -5.96 3.66 -16.85
N ARG A 226 -4.77 3.67 -17.45
CA ARG A 226 -3.85 4.83 -17.42
C ARG A 226 -4.47 6.11 -17.96
N GLU A 227 -5.21 6.05 -19.06
CA GLU A 227 -5.85 7.25 -19.65
C GLU A 227 -6.93 7.81 -18.72
N VAL A 228 -7.70 6.95 -18.04
CA VAL A 228 -8.69 7.36 -17.04
C VAL A 228 -8.02 8.10 -15.88
N LEU A 229 -6.93 7.55 -15.33
CA LEU A 229 -6.22 8.17 -14.21
C LEU A 229 -5.60 9.52 -14.60
N LEU A 230 -4.86 9.56 -15.71
CA LEU A 230 -4.19 10.78 -16.16
C LEU A 230 -5.21 11.85 -16.57
N GLY A 231 -6.32 11.47 -17.20
CA GLY A 231 -7.42 12.38 -17.54
C GLY A 231 -8.08 13.02 -16.30
N ALA A 232 -8.04 12.32 -15.15
CA ALA A 232 -8.54 12.81 -13.87
C ALA A 232 -7.49 13.54 -13.01
N GLY A 233 -6.28 13.76 -13.53
CA GLY A 233 -5.22 14.43 -12.77
C GLY A 233 -4.44 13.53 -11.82
N VAL A 234 -4.57 12.20 -11.92
CA VAL A 234 -3.87 11.24 -11.06
C VAL A 234 -2.56 10.78 -11.72
N PRO A 235 -1.38 11.09 -11.15
CA PRO A 235 -0.11 10.61 -11.68
C PRO A 235 0.03 9.10 -11.54
N VAL A 236 0.77 8.50 -12.47
CA VAL A 236 1.03 7.05 -12.52
C VAL A 236 2.52 6.78 -12.38
N VAL A 237 2.88 5.76 -11.60
CA VAL A 237 4.26 5.29 -11.45
C VAL A 237 4.34 3.81 -11.84
N GLU A 238 5.25 3.48 -12.74
CA GLU A 238 5.38 2.11 -13.25
C GLU A 238 6.75 1.53 -12.95
N ARG A 239 6.83 0.20 -13.00
CA ARG A 239 8.07 -0.57 -12.83
C ARG A 239 8.71 -0.31 -11.47
N LEU A 240 7.89 -0.22 -10.42
CA LEU A 240 8.35 -0.24 -9.04
C LEU A 240 9.01 -1.59 -8.72
N ALA A 241 9.94 -1.57 -7.77
CA ALA A 241 10.59 -2.75 -7.22
C ALA A 241 10.48 -2.72 -5.69
N GLY A 242 10.81 -3.83 -5.02
CA GLY A 242 10.92 -3.87 -3.56
C GLY A 242 9.60 -3.67 -2.80
N LEU A 243 8.45 -3.70 -3.49
CA LEU A 243 7.15 -3.52 -2.87
C LEU A 243 6.93 -4.57 -1.79
N GLU A 244 7.42 -5.81 -1.93
CA GLU A 244 7.40 -6.91 -0.93
C GLU A 244 7.99 -6.53 0.43
N SER A 245 8.84 -5.52 0.49
CA SER A 245 9.44 -5.02 1.73
C SER A 245 8.55 -4.02 2.48
N LEU A 246 7.43 -3.58 1.91
CA LEU A 246 6.50 -2.63 2.50
C LEU A 246 5.35 -3.32 3.26
N PRO A 247 4.89 -2.75 4.39
CA PRO A 247 3.63 -3.16 5.00
C PRO A 247 2.43 -2.82 4.09
N PRO A 248 1.27 -3.47 4.27
CA PRO A 248 0.05 -3.14 3.51
C PRO A 248 -0.40 -1.69 3.65
N THR A 249 -0.16 -1.06 4.81
CA THR A 249 -0.49 0.34 5.09
C THR A 249 0.55 0.95 6.04
N GLY A 250 0.55 2.28 6.17
CA GLY A 250 1.36 3.02 7.14
C GLY A 250 2.74 3.46 6.64
N ALA A 251 3.15 3.04 5.44
CA ALA A 251 4.33 3.61 4.79
C ALA A 251 4.01 4.97 4.15
N LEU A 252 5.02 5.84 4.02
CA LEU A 252 4.95 7.10 3.29
C LEU A 252 5.74 6.97 2.00
N PHE A 253 5.08 7.07 0.86
CA PHE A 253 5.65 6.91 -0.48
C PHE A 253 6.09 8.25 -1.08
N THR A 254 7.24 8.24 -1.75
CA THR A 254 7.76 9.38 -2.51
C THR A 254 8.18 8.96 -3.91
N ALA A 255 7.68 9.72 -4.89
CA ALA A 255 7.97 9.64 -6.31
C ALA A 255 8.06 11.07 -6.88
N ALA A 256 8.87 11.93 -6.26
CA ALA A 256 8.99 13.33 -6.66
C ALA A 256 9.51 13.47 -8.10
N PRO A 257 8.76 14.11 -9.01
CA PRO A 257 9.27 14.35 -10.35
C PRO A 257 10.27 15.50 -10.36
N PRO A 258 11.26 15.50 -11.28
CA PRO A 258 11.96 16.73 -11.63
C PRO A 258 10.96 17.74 -12.19
N ARG A 259 11.16 19.03 -11.86
CA ARG A 259 10.29 20.11 -12.32
C ARG A 259 10.63 20.51 -13.76
N LEU A 260 10.07 19.78 -14.72
CA LEU A 260 10.29 19.96 -16.15
C LEU A 260 8.98 20.31 -16.87
N GLU A 261 8.99 21.40 -17.63
CA GLU A 261 7.83 21.84 -18.41
C GLU A 261 7.70 21.03 -19.71
N GLY A 262 6.49 20.64 -20.07
CA GLY A 262 6.18 19.97 -21.34
C GLY A 262 6.75 18.55 -21.47
N VAL A 263 7.22 17.97 -20.37
CA VAL A 263 7.68 16.59 -20.29
C VAL A 263 6.63 15.80 -19.52
N GLY A 264 6.06 14.76 -20.15
CA GLY A 264 5.00 13.95 -19.55
C GLY A 264 5.50 12.69 -18.85
N HIS A 265 6.73 12.25 -19.09
CA HIS A 265 7.24 10.96 -18.60
C HIS A 265 8.74 11.02 -18.33
N VAL A 266 9.17 10.57 -17.15
CA VAL A 266 10.59 10.65 -16.75
C VAL A 266 10.98 9.51 -15.80
N PRO A 267 12.22 8.99 -15.88
CA PRO A 267 12.74 8.13 -14.84
C PRO A 267 12.83 8.87 -13.50
N ILE A 268 12.48 8.19 -12.41
CA ILE A 268 12.52 8.74 -11.05
C ILE A 268 13.19 7.75 -10.10
N ARG A 269 13.63 8.27 -8.95
CA ARG A 269 14.03 7.46 -7.80
C ARG A 269 12.89 7.40 -6.81
N ALA A 270 12.07 6.35 -6.90
CA ALA A 270 10.97 6.13 -5.98
C ALA A 270 11.45 5.43 -4.71
N TYR A 271 10.93 5.85 -3.55
CA TYR A 271 11.22 5.21 -2.27
C TYR A 271 10.02 5.33 -1.33
N ALA A 272 10.02 4.53 -0.27
CA ALA A 272 9.08 4.70 0.84
C ALA A 272 9.80 4.75 2.18
N ARG A 273 9.22 5.49 3.13
CA ARG A 273 9.61 5.51 4.53
C ARG A 273 8.60 4.69 5.32
N ILE A 274 9.07 3.72 6.09
CA ILE A 274 8.28 2.98 7.06
C ILE A 274 8.54 3.65 8.43
N PRO A 275 7.53 4.29 9.05
CA PRO A 275 7.65 4.82 10.41
C PRO A 275 8.12 3.73 11.38
N GLY A 276 9.00 4.11 12.30
CA GLY A 276 9.64 3.20 13.27
C GLY A 276 8.90 3.12 14.59
#